data_AF-A0A0D2LRN3-F1
#
_entry.id   AF-A0A0D2LRN3-F1
#
_cell.length_a   1.000
_cell.length_b   1.000
_cell.length_c   1.000
_cell.angle_alpha   90.00
_cell.angle_beta   90.00
_cell.angle_gamma   90.00
#
_symmetry.space_group_name_H-M   'P 1'
#
loop_
_entity.id
_entity.type
_entity.pdbx_description
1 polymer ?
#
loop_
_entity_poly.entity_id
_entity_poly.type
_entity_poly.pdbx_seq_one_letter_code
_entity_poly.pdbx_strand_id
1 'polypeptide(L)'
;MQSPDGVRQHFSLDVNRVTYVPTRTATTACVDSRHEYPVIGTPGGDIAEFIGGFAVYLNLTGQTLTQELADTVLAAYIKGQFSAKKRFYYHTSDEKLLKVFSTIKAAGLGSPVAFPDQEPSSPVEQEAWLAALSKGENQGCGHMRLMIDNFADYGFTSDALPKAVVKAFFHYWWGTPIEDKVRKTVNYAILQGPLIGKAVAIVGNQGACPTRVPAISSSAGASQLFVYHADAIDTIRKNTMTTWFVNYARKNAPTPLDPTAFYNGVKALQAQHLGATLRLLSPVNNLNIYGVSLTTAN
;
A
#
# COMPACT_ATOMS: atom_id res chain seq x y z
N MET A 1 0.61 -24.92 8.88
CA MET A 1 0.28 -23.81 9.82
C MET A 1 1.43 -23.67 10.79
N GLN A 2 1.81 -22.45 11.19
CA GLN A 2 2.85 -22.26 12.21
C GLN A 2 2.26 -22.48 13.61
N SER A 3 3.06 -23.01 14.54
CA SER A 3 2.73 -23.05 15.96
C SER A 3 2.96 -21.67 16.61
N PRO A 4 2.37 -21.39 17.78
CA PRO A 4 2.69 -20.20 18.58
C PRO A 4 4.20 -20.02 18.80
N ASP A 5 4.96 -21.11 18.94
CA ASP A 5 6.42 -21.08 19.12
C ASP A 5 7.15 -20.55 17.88
N GLY A 6 6.68 -20.85 16.67
CA GLY A 6 7.27 -20.32 15.44
C GLY A 6 7.05 -18.82 15.28
N VAL A 7 5.90 -18.30 15.73
CA VAL A 7 5.65 -16.85 15.78
C VAL A 7 6.56 -16.21 16.82
N ARG A 8 6.66 -16.77 18.04
CA ARG A 8 7.59 -16.27 19.07
C ARG A 8 9.04 -16.27 18.57
N GLN A 9 9.45 -17.31 17.87
CA GLN A 9 10.79 -17.41 17.28
C GLN A 9 11.03 -16.32 16.22
N HIS A 10 10.04 -16.02 15.37
CA HIS A 10 10.16 -14.93 14.41
C HIS A 10 10.50 -13.61 15.10
N PHE A 11 9.72 -13.24 16.11
CA PHE A 11 9.95 -12.00 16.86
C PHE A 11 11.25 -12.06 17.69
N SER A 12 11.65 -13.22 18.22
CA SER A 12 12.92 -13.37 18.94
C SER A 12 14.16 -13.25 18.05
N LEU A 13 14.04 -13.54 16.75
CA LEU A 13 15.11 -13.26 15.77
C LEU A 13 15.19 -11.75 15.45
N ASP A 14 14.09 -11.02 15.61
CA ASP A 14 13.99 -9.60 15.28
C ASP A 14 14.18 -8.68 16.52
N VAL A 15 14.25 -9.19 17.76
CA VAL A 15 14.36 -8.37 19.00
C VAL A 15 15.55 -7.40 19.00
N ASN A 16 16.66 -7.75 18.34
CA ASN A 16 17.83 -6.86 18.24
C ASN A 16 17.73 -5.87 17.07
N ARG A 17 16.66 -5.92 16.27
CA ARG A 17 16.40 -5.10 15.09
C ARG A 17 15.12 -4.27 15.19
N VAL A 18 14.29 -4.50 16.22
CA VAL A 18 13.07 -3.72 16.47
C VAL A 18 13.42 -2.25 16.63
N THR A 19 13.07 -1.46 15.62
CA THR A 19 13.28 -0.01 15.62
C THR A 19 11.95 0.67 15.89
N TYR A 20 11.86 1.40 17.00
CA TYR A 20 10.67 2.19 17.28
C TYR A 20 10.69 3.46 16.44
N VAL A 21 9.74 3.60 15.52
CA VAL A 21 9.65 4.76 14.63
C VAL A 21 8.49 5.68 15.05
N PRO A 22 8.62 7.01 14.91
CA PRO A 22 7.49 7.90 15.17
C PRO A 22 6.36 7.63 14.17
N THR A 23 5.16 7.36 14.67
CA THR A 23 4.00 6.97 13.86
C THR A 23 3.66 8.01 12.77
N ARG A 24 3.86 9.31 13.06
CA ARG A 24 3.59 10.41 12.11
C ARG A 24 4.54 10.43 10.91
N THR A 25 5.78 10.01 11.11
CA THR A 25 6.83 10.09 10.08
C THR A 25 7.12 8.73 9.44
N ALA A 26 6.48 7.66 9.90
CA ALA A 26 6.62 6.33 9.33
C ALA A 26 6.00 6.26 7.92
N THR A 27 6.70 5.60 7.00
CA THR A 27 6.12 5.06 5.76
C THR A 27 5.40 3.76 6.10
N THR A 28 4.24 3.51 5.48
CA THR A 28 3.58 2.22 5.60
C THR A 28 3.95 1.31 4.44
N ALA A 29 4.19 0.03 4.70
CA ALA A 29 4.43 -0.96 3.66
C ALA A 29 3.31 -2.00 3.66
N CYS A 30 3.31 -2.88 2.65
CA CYS A 30 2.37 -3.99 2.64
C CYS A 30 2.69 -4.97 3.76
N VAL A 31 1.68 -5.68 4.27
CA VAL A 31 1.88 -6.84 5.16
C VAL A 31 2.55 -8.04 4.45
N ASP A 32 3.08 -7.85 3.24
CA ASP A 32 3.62 -8.94 2.42
C ASP A 32 4.78 -9.63 3.14
N SER A 33 4.74 -10.97 3.19
CA SER A 33 5.66 -11.76 4.00
C SER A 33 7.10 -11.76 3.48
N ARG A 34 7.35 -11.19 2.30
CA ARG A 34 8.67 -11.09 1.66
C ARG A 34 9.47 -9.86 2.11
N HIS A 35 8.92 -8.97 2.92
CA HIS A 35 9.64 -7.79 3.39
C HIS A 35 10.76 -8.12 4.38
N GLU A 36 12.00 -7.82 4.01
CA GLU A 36 13.20 -8.06 4.85
C GLU A 36 13.61 -6.88 5.73
N TYR A 37 12.98 -5.72 5.55
CA TYR A 37 13.28 -4.51 6.31
C TYR A 37 12.18 -4.21 7.33
N PRO A 38 12.52 -3.57 8.48
CA PRO A 38 11.53 -3.12 9.44
C PRO A 38 10.54 -2.13 8.83
N VAL A 39 9.25 -2.45 8.87
CA VAL A 39 8.18 -1.62 8.29
C VAL A 39 6.97 -1.53 9.22
N ILE A 40 6.14 -0.51 9.02
CA ILE A 40 4.78 -0.45 9.56
C ILE A 40 3.84 -1.04 8.51
N GLY A 41 3.42 -2.28 8.72
CA GLY A 41 2.62 -3.05 7.78
C GLY A 41 1.11 -2.73 7.84
N THR A 42 0.53 -2.49 6.66
CA THR A 42 -0.92 -2.45 6.39
C THR A 42 -1.21 -3.15 5.05
N PRO A 43 -2.36 -3.81 4.84
CA PRO A 43 -2.63 -4.47 3.56
C PRO A 43 -2.50 -3.48 2.38
N GLY A 44 -1.61 -3.79 1.43
CA GLY A 44 -1.32 -2.95 0.26
C GLY A 44 -0.43 -1.72 0.49
N GLY A 45 -0.13 -1.35 1.74
CA GLY A 45 0.74 -0.20 2.06
C GLY A 45 0.10 1.16 1.72
N ASP A 46 0.95 2.18 1.54
CA ASP A 46 0.48 3.57 1.34
C ASP A 46 -0.50 3.73 0.16
N ILE A 47 -0.28 3.02 -0.95
CA ILE A 47 -1.17 3.11 -2.11
C ILE A 47 -2.60 2.62 -1.82
N ALA A 48 -2.75 1.52 -1.08
CA ALA A 48 -4.07 0.97 -0.74
C ALA A 48 -4.77 1.80 0.34
N GLU A 49 -3.99 2.35 1.28
CA GLU A 49 -4.48 3.35 2.24
C GLU A 49 -5.01 4.59 1.50
N PHE A 50 -4.26 5.10 0.53
CA PHE A 50 -4.67 6.23 -0.29
C PHE A 50 -5.94 5.93 -1.09
N ILE A 51 -6.07 4.75 -1.72
CA ILE A 51 -7.27 4.37 -2.48
C ILE A 51 -8.51 4.37 -1.58
N GLY A 52 -8.43 3.81 -0.37
CA GLY A 52 -9.53 3.85 0.58
C GLY A 52 -9.89 5.27 1.00
N GLY A 53 -8.89 6.12 1.26
CA GLY A 53 -9.10 7.55 1.51
C GLY A 53 -9.76 8.28 0.35
N PHE A 54 -9.33 7.99 -0.88
CA PHE A 54 -9.83 8.63 -2.08
C PHE A 54 -11.26 8.19 -2.42
N ALA A 55 -11.61 6.93 -2.21
CA ALA A 55 -13.00 6.46 -2.30
C ALA A 55 -13.94 7.24 -1.38
N VAL A 56 -13.56 7.39 -0.11
CA VAL A 56 -14.37 8.12 0.87
C VAL A 56 -14.45 9.61 0.53
N TYR A 57 -13.35 10.19 0.04
CA TYR A 57 -13.33 11.56 -0.47
C TYR A 57 -14.32 11.76 -1.62
N LEU A 58 -14.32 10.88 -2.63
CA LEU A 58 -15.24 10.97 -3.77
C LEU A 58 -16.70 10.88 -3.30
N ASN A 59 -17.00 9.90 -2.43
CA ASN A 59 -18.34 9.70 -1.89
C ASN A 59 -18.85 10.91 -1.10
N LEU A 60 -18.04 11.46 -0.18
CA LEU A 60 -18.45 12.56 0.68
C LEU A 60 -18.47 13.93 -0.02
N THR A 61 -17.70 14.09 -1.10
CA THR A 61 -17.68 15.35 -1.87
C THR A 61 -18.58 15.32 -3.10
N GLY A 62 -19.15 14.16 -3.46
CA GLY A 62 -19.96 13.98 -4.66
C GLY A 62 -19.19 14.12 -5.97
N GLN A 63 -17.86 14.13 -5.93
CA GLN A 63 -17.04 14.24 -7.13
C GLN A 63 -17.04 12.94 -7.92
N THR A 64 -17.06 13.07 -9.25
CA THR A 64 -16.98 11.93 -10.15
C THR A 64 -15.51 11.57 -10.38
N LEU A 65 -15.20 10.28 -10.32
CA LEU A 65 -13.87 9.78 -10.65
C LEU A 65 -13.56 10.05 -12.13
N THR A 66 -12.45 10.74 -12.38
CA THR A 66 -11.79 10.82 -13.68
C THR A 66 -10.31 10.48 -13.51
N GLN A 67 -9.61 10.12 -14.60
CA GLN A 67 -8.18 9.88 -14.54
C GLN A 67 -7.41 11.14 -14.11
N GLU A 68 -7.78 12.32 -14.65
CA GLU A 68 -7.18 13.61 -14.29
C GLU A 68 -7.33 13.92 -12.79
N LEU A 69 -8.50 13.62 -12.20
CA LEU A 69 -8.71 13.81 -10.77
C LEU A 69 -7.82 12.85 -9.96
N ALA A 70 -7.71 11.57 -10.36
CA ALA A 70 -6.83 10.62 -9.71
C ALA A 70 -5.35 11.06 -9.76
N ASP A 71 -4.89 11.51 -10.93
CA ASP A 71 -3.54 12.03 -11.16
C ASP A 71 -3.26 13.22 -10.25
N THR A 72 -4.17 14.20 -10.23
CA THR A 72 -4.03 15.44 -9.46
C THR A 72 -4.03 15.17 -7.94
N VAL A 73 -4.99 14.38 -7.45
CA VAL A 73 -5.13 14.10 -6.02
C VAL A 73 -3.96 13.27 -5.52
N LEU A 74 -3.54 12.23 -6.25
CA LEU A 74 -2.39 11.42 -5.85
C LEU A 74 -1.09 12.22 -5.88
N ALA A 75 -0.84 13.00 -6.94
CA ALA A 75 0.36 13.83 -7.02
C ALA A 75 0.42 14.85 -5.87
N ALA A 76 -0.71 15.48 -5.52
CA ALA A 76 -0.82 16.39 -4.39
C ALA A 76 -0.61 15.66 -3.05
N TYR A 77 -1.09 14.43 -2.92
CA TYR A 77 -0.91 13.60 -1.72
C TYR A 77 0.55 13.28 -1.50
N ILE A 78 1.23 12.76 -2.53
CA ILE A 78 2.66 12.40 -2.46
C ILE A 78 3.49 13.64 -2.12
N LYS A 79 3.30 14.74 -2.86
CA LYS A 79 4.03 16.00 -2.61
C LYS A 79 3.78 16.59 -1.21
N GLY A 80 2.57 16.42 -0.68
CA GLY A 80 2.17 17.00 0.61
C GLY A 80 2.53 16.16 1.83
N GLN A 81 2.75 14.86 1.68
CA GLN A 81 2.90 13.92 2.81
C GLN A 81 4.21 13.14 2.84
N PHE A 82 4.96 13.12 1.73
CA PHE A 82 6.14 12.29 1.56
C PHE A 82 7.37 13.12 1.20
N SER A 83 8.54 12.55 1.44
CA SER A 83 9.86 13.16 1.25
C SER A 83 10.90 12.08 0.96
N ALA A 84 12.14 12.46 0.66
CA ALA A 84 13.23 11.49 0.46
C ALA A 84 13.45 10.54 1.67
N LYS A 85 13.07 10.97 2.88
CA LYS A 85 13.19 10.20 4.13
C LYS A 85 11.91 9.42 4.52
N LYS A 86 10.76 9.80 3.96
CA LYS A 86 9.45 9.15 4.16
C LYS A 86 8.83 8.97 2.78
N ARG A 87 9.08 7.82 2.16
CA ARG A 87 8.74 7.59 0.75
C ARG A 87 7.36 6.95 0.63
N PHE A 88 6.59 7.35 -0.38
CA PHE A 88 5.29 6.75 -0.71
C PHE A 88 5.53 5.35 -1.26
N TYR A 89 4.99 4.35 -0.57
CA TYR A 89 5.21 2.96 -0.89
C TYR A 89 4.18 2.39 -1.86
N TYR A 90 4.68 1.72 -2.89
CA TYR A 90 3.92 0.79 -3.71
C TYR A 90 4.86 -0.34 -4.15
N HIS A 91 4.33 -1.53 -4.40
CA HIS A 91 5.16 -2.62 -4.89
C HIS A 91 4.45 -3.52 -5.88
N THR A 92 5.27 -4.23 -6.63
CA THR A 92 4.89 -5.42 -7.38
C THR A 92 5.83 -6.57 -7.01
N SER A 93 5.74 -7.67 -7.74
CA SER A 93 6.67 -8.79 -7.65
C SER A 93 7.24 -9.09 -9.01
N ASP A 94 8.45 -9.63 -9.02
CA ASP A 94 9.14 -10.12 -10.21
C ASP A 94 8.25 -11.00 -11.10
N GLU A 95 7.55 -11.98 -10.54
CA GLU A 95 6.68 -12.91 -11.28
C GLU A 95 5.58 -12.16 -12.07
N LYS A 96 4.97 -11.14 -11.47
CA LYS A 96 3.89 -10.38 -12.12
C LYS A 96 4.43 -9.37 -13.10
N LEU A 97 5.60 -8.80 -12.82
CA LEU A 97 6.28 -7.91 -13.74
C LEU A 97 6.68 -8.63 -15.04
N LEU A 98 7.11 -9.89 -14.95
CA LEU A 98 7.36 -10.73 -16.13
C LEU A 98 6.11 -10.95 -17.00
N LYS A 99 4.92 -11.01 -16.40
CA LYS A 99 3.65 -11.07 -17.15
C LYS A 99 3.34 -9.79 -17.88
N VAL A 100 3.63 -8.64 -17.26
CA VAL A 100 3.53 -7.32 -17.92
C VAL A 100 4.48 -7.30 -19.12
N PHE A 101 5.74 -7.66 -18.95
CA PHE A 101 6.72 -7.71 -20.05
C PHE A 101 6.28 -8.63 -21.18
N SER A 102 5.71 -9.79 -20.85
CA SER A 102 5.16 -10.72 -21.84
C SER A 102 3.98 -10.10 -22.62
N THR A 103 3.12 -9.34 -21.94
CA THR A 103 2.00 -8.62 -22.56
C THR A 103 2.49 -7.56 -23.54
N ILE A 104 3.48 -6.76 -23.12
CA ILE A 104 4.07 -5.68 -23.93
C ILE A 104 4.79 -6.26 -25.15
N LYS A 105 5.57 -7.32 -24.96
CA LYS A 105 6.22 -8.06 -26.06
C LYS A 105 5.21 -8.60 -27.07
N ALA A 106 4.12 -9.20 -26.60
CA ALA A 106 3.08 -9.75 -27.47
C ALA A 106 2.37 -8.66 -28.30
N ALA A 107 2.30 -7.44 -27.79
CA ALA A 107 1.80 -6.28 -28.53
C ALA A 107 2.80 -5.71 -29.55
N GLY A 108 4.02 -6.24 -29.63
CA GLY A 108 5.07 -5.73 -30.51
C GLY A 108 5.64 -4.39 -30.04
N LEU A 109 5.54 -4.09 -28.74
CA LEU A 109 5.94 -2.82 -28.13
C LEU A 109 7.10 -3.04 -27.14
N GLY A 110 7.84 -1.96 -26.86
CA GLY A 110 8.84 -1.89 -25.78
C GLY A 110 10.01 -2.88 -25.85
N SER A 111 10.83 -2.85 -24.80
CA SER A 111 11.86 -3.86 -24.55
C SER A 111 11.29 -4.97 -23.67
N PRO A 112 11.35 -6.25 -24.07
CA PRO A 112 10.70 -7.35 -23.36
C PRO A 112 11.36 -7.75 -22.03
N VAL A 113 12.41 -7.04 -21.62
CA VAL A 113 13.27 -7.41 -20.48
C VAL A 113 13.59 -6.24 -19.55
N ALA A 114 13.15 -5.03 -19.87
CA ALA A 114 13.46 -3.84 -19.09
C ALA A 114 12.19 -3.06 -18.74
N PHE A 115 12.02 -2.76 -17.46
CA PHE A 115 11.01 -1.81 -17.02
C PHE A 115 11.43 -0.40 -17.47
N PRO A 116 10.56 0.40 -18.10
CA PRO A 116 10.93 1.76 -18.52
C PRO A 116 11.29 2.63 -17.31
N ASP A 117 12.46 3.28 -17.32
CA ASP A 117 12.83 4.23 -16.26
C ASP A 117 12.02 5.54 -16.37
N GLN A 118 11.55 5.86 -17.58
CA GLN A 118 10.75 7.02 -17.96
C GLN A 118 9.51 6.59 -18.74
N GLU A 119 8.55 7.50 -18.88
CA GLU A 119 7.34 7.25 -19.65
C GLU A 119 7.69 6.95 -21.12
N PRO A 120 7.09 5.92 -21.74
CA PRO A 120 7.24 5.72 -23.17
C PRO A 120 6.77 6.94 -23.95
N SER A 121 7.55 7.37 -24.95
CA SER A 121 7.22 8.55 -25.76
C SER A 121 6.08 8.32 -26.75
N SER A 122 5.81 7.07 -27.13
CA SER A 122 4.70 6.68 -27.99
C SER A 122 3.40 6.58 -27.17
N PRO A 123 2.33 7.34 -27.48
CA PRO A 123 1.06 7.25 -26.77
C PRO A 123 0.44 5.84 -26.78
N VAL A 124 0.65 5.10 -27.87
CA VAL A 124 0.18 3.71 -28.00
C VAL A 124 0.94 2.80 -27.03
N GLU A 125 2.25 3.00 -26.90
CA GLU A 125 3.07 2.24 -25.96
C GLU A 125 2.74 2.60 -24.51
N GLN A 126 2.59 3.89 -24.22
CA GLN A 126 2.18 4.40 -22.92
C GLN A 126 0.86 3.75 -22.45
N GLU A 127 -0.20 3.78 -23.26
CA GLU A 127 -1.47 3.15 -22.87
C GLU A 127 -1.34 1.63 -22.77
N ALA A 128 -0.54 0.97 -23.61
CA ALA A 128 -0.30 -0.47 -23.48
C ALA A 128 0.33 -0.83 -22.12
N TRP A 129 1.34 -0.07 -21.69
CA TRP A 129 1.96 -0.22 -20.38
C TRP A 129 0.98 0.07 -19.25
N LEU A 130 0.28 1.19 -19.28
CA LEU A 130 -0.67 1.58 -18.23
C LEU A 130 -1.84 0.59 -18.13
N ALA A 131 -2.35 0.11 -19.26
CA ALA A 131 -3.38 -0.92 -19.30
C ALA A 131 -2.86 -2.25 -18.73
N ALA A 132 -1.64 -2.67 -19.08
CA ALA A 132 -1.05 -3.89 -18.52
C ALA A 132 -0.77 -3.78 -17.03
N LEU A 133 -0.20 -2.65 -16.58
CA LEU A 133 0.17 -2.38 -15.20
C LEU A 133 -1.01 -2.15 -14.27
N SER A 134 -2.19 -1.82 -14.78
CA SER A 134 -3.40 -1.63 -13.98
C SER A 134 -4.32 -2.87 -13.93
N LYS A 135 -3.96 -3.98 -14.60
CA LYS A 135 -4.69 -5.25 -14.45
C LYS A 135 -4.42 -5.87 -13.09
N GLY A 136 -5.47 -6.40 -12.45
CA GLY A 136 -5.36 -7.07 -11.15
C GLY A 136 -4.42 -8.28 -11.21
N GLU A 137 -4.57 -9.14 -12.22
CA GLU A 137 -3.70 -10.30 -12.46
C GLU A 137 -2.20 -9.99 -12.61
N ASN A 138 -1.86 -8.73 -12.92
CA ASN A 138 -0.50 -8.20 -13.06
C ASN A 138 -0.01 -7.45 -11.82
N GLN A 139 -0.82 -7.36 -10.75
CA GLN A 139 -0.37 -6.81 -9.47
C GLN A 139 0.36 -7.86 -8.64
N GLY A 140 1.62 -7.57 -8.30
CA GLY A 140 2.38 -8.42 -7.36
C GLY A 140 1.97 -8.29 -5.90
N CYS A 141 1.32 -7.17 -5.54
CA CYS A 141 0.67 -7.03 -4.25
C CYS A 141 -0.65 -7.79 -4.25
N GLY A 142 -0.77 -8.83 -3.41
CA GLY A 142 -1.99 -9.63 -3.30
C GLY A 142 -3.23 -8.81 -2.91
N HIS A 143 -3.06 -7.78 -2.09
CA HIS A 143 -4.13 -6.86 -1.71
C HIS A 143 -4.60 -6.02 -2.88
N MET A 144 -3.69 -5.41 -3.64
CA MET A 144 -4.02 -4.61 -4.83
C MET A 144 -4.67 -5.45 -5.93
N ARG A 145 -4.17 -6.68 -6.15
CA ARG A 145 -4.80 -7.63 -7.09
C ARG A 145 -6.27 -7.84 -6.75
N LEU A 146 -6.55 -8.24 -5.51
CA LEU A 146 -7.92 -8.53 -5.06
C LEU A 146 -8.77 -7.26 -5.00
N MET A 147 -8.19 -6.11 -4.67
CA MET A 147 -8.89 -4.83 -4.70
C MET A 147 -9.44 -4.51 -6.11
N ILE A 148 -8.73 -4.92 -7.15
CA ILE A 148 -9.13 -4.76 -8.56
C ILE A 148 -10.06 -5.89 -8.99
N ASP A 149 -9.64 -7.15 -8.82
CA ASP A 149 -10.35 -8.32 -9.36
C ASP A 149 -11.64 -8.66 -8.57
N ASN A 150 -11.68 -8.29 -7.28
CA ASN A 150 -12.78 -8.54 -6.35
C ASN A 150 -13.32 -7.22 -5.78
N PHE A 151 -13.36 -6.16 -6.58
CA PHE A 151 -13.66 -4.79 -6.15
C PHE A 151 -14.92 -4.67 -5.26
N ALA A 152 -15.96 -5.45 -5.53
CA ALA A 152 -17.20 -5.44 -4.75
C ALA A 152 -17.01 -5.93 -3.31
N ASP A 153 -16.19 -6.97 -3.11
CA ASP A 153 -15.82 -7.45 -1.77
C ASP A 153 -15.03 -6.38 -0.99
N TYR A 154 -14.31 -5.53 -1.71
CA TYR A 154 -13.57 -4.37 -1.18
C TYR A 154 -14.42 -3.10 -1.04
N GLY A 155 -15.74 -3.16 -1.29
CA GLY A 155 -16.64 -2.04 -1.04
C GLY A 155 -16.66 -0.99 -2.16
N PHE A 156 -16.14 -1.33 -3.34
CA PHE A 156 -16.25 -0.48 -4.52
C PHE A 156 -17.41 -0.89 -5.41
N THR A 157 -17.91 0.07 -6.20
CA THR A 157 -18.94 -0.17 -7.22
C THR A 157 -18.36 -0.70 -8.53
N SER A 158 -17.07 -0.45 -8.79
CA SER A 158 -16.32 -0.94 -9.96
C SER A 158 -14.82 -0.99 -9.64
N ASP A 159 -14.05 -1.61 -10.53
CA ASP A 159 -12.59 -1.64 -10.48
C ASP A 159 -11.93 -0.33 -10.99
N ALA A 160 -12.73 0.65 -11.41
CA ALA A 160 -12.23 1.87 -12.04
C ALA A 160 -11.34 2.70 -11.11
N LEU A 161 -11.70 2.83 -9.83
CA LEU A 161 -10.93 3.58 -8.85
C LEU A 161 -9.53 3.01 -8.61
N PRO A 162 -9.37 1.73 -8.19
CA PRO A 162 -8.03 1.20 -7.98
C PRO A 162 -7.20 1.20 -9.26
N LYS A 163 -7.80 0.94 -10.44
CA LYS A 163 -7.11 1.05 -11.73
C LYS A 163 -6.63 2.47 -12.03
N ALA A 164 -7.49 3.47 -11.83
CA ALA A 164 -7.15 4.88 -12.07
C ALA A 164 -6.00 5.34 -11.16
N VAL A 165 -5.98 4.90 -9.90
CA VAL A 165 -4.89 5.22 -8.96
C VAL A 165 -3.58 4.53 -9.34
N VAL A 166 -3.62 3.29 -9.83
CA VAL A 166 -2.41 2.62 -10.35
C VAL A 166 -1.86 3.38 -11.57
N LYS A 167 -2.73 3.80 -12.50
CA LYS A 167 -2.31 4.65 -13.63
C LYS A 167 -1.73 5.99 -13.16
N ALA A 168 -2.38 6.64 -12.20
CA ALA A 168 -1.92 7.90 -11.61
C ALA A 168 -0.55 7.77 -10.94
N PHE A 169 -0.26 6.64 -10.30
CA PHE A 169 1.05 6.37 -9.73
C PHE A 169 2.13 6.37 -10.82
N PHE A 170 1.88 5.69 -11.95
CA PHE A 170 2.85 5.64 -13.04
C PHE A 170 2.98 6.97 -13.78
N HIS A 171 1.88 7.71 -14.01
CA HIS A 171 1.96 9.09 -14.51
C HIS A 171 2.83 9.97 -13.61
N TYR A 172 2.64 9.89 -12.28
CA TYR A 172 3.45 10.66 -11.34
C TYR A 172 4.93 10.22 -11.35
N TRP A 173 5.17 8.91 -11.28
CA TRP A 173 6.52 8.37 -11.16
C TRP A 173 7.30 8.58 -12.46
N TRP A 174 6.78 8.15 -13.60
CA TRP A 174 7.41 8.33 -14.90
C TRP A 174 7.46 9.78 -15.36
N GLY A 175 6.42 10.58 -15.08
CA GLY A 175 6.44 12.02 -15.39
C GLY A 175 7.46 12.82 -14.57
N THR A 176 8.10 12.19 -13.58
CA THR A 176 9.17 12.81 -12.78
C THR A 176 10.55 12.37 -13.31
N PRO A 177 11.46 13.31 -13.66
CA PRO A 177 12.82 12.97 -14.09
C PRO A 177 13.57 12.12 -13.06
N ILE A 178 14.41 11.17 -13.52
CA ILE A 178 15.14 10.21 -12.64
C ILE A 178 15.96 10.95 -11.57
N GLU A 179 16.62 12.04 -11.95
CA GLU A 179 17.49 12.81 -11.04
C GLU A 179 16.74 13.79 -10.13
N ASP A 180 15.43 13.95 -10.33
CA ASP A 180 14.63 14.88 -9.54
C ASP A 180 14.51 14.40 -8.08
N LYS A 181 14.61 15.33 -7.13
CA LYS A 181 14.38 15.07 -5.70
C LYS A 181 12.95 14.56 -5.44
N VAL A 182 11.99 14.92 -6.29
CA VAL A 182 10.61 14.43 -6.25
C VAL A 182 10.56 12.92 -6.53
N ARG A 183 11.40 12.38 -7.43
CA ARG A 183 11.45 10.92 -7.70
C ARG A 183 11.83 10.13 -6.45
N LYS A 184 12.68 10.73 -5.59
CA LYS A 184 13.12 10.14 -4.32
C LYS A 184 12.01 10.10 -3.24
N THR A 185 10.85 10.71 -3.49
CA THR A 185 9.69 10.64 -2.59
C THR A 185 8.88 9.36 -2.75
N VAL A 186 9.20 8.53 -3.75
CA VAL A 186 8.50 7.27 -4.03
C VAL A 186 9.43 6.08 -3.78
N ASN A 187 8.87 4.99 -3.26
CA ASN A 187 9.52 3.69 -3.20
C ASN A 187 8.64 2.68 -3.95
N TYR A 188 8.97 2.44 -5.22
CA TYR A 188 8.38 1.35 -6.00
C TYR A 188 9.23 0.09 -5.82
N ALA A 189 8.79 -0.82 -4.94
CA ALA A 189 9.54 -2.03 -4.65
C ALA A 189 9.16 -3.18 -5.59
N ILE A 190 10.14 -3.98 -5.98
CA ILE A 190 9.94 -5.25 -6.70
C ILE A 190 10.31 -6.36 -5.71
N LEU A 191 9.30 -7.02 -5.16
CA LEU A 191 9.52 -8.13 -4.22
C LEU A 191 9.88 -9.40 -4.99
N GLN A 192 10.84 -10.15 -4.45
CA GLN A 192 11.35 -11.39 -5.05
C GLN A 192 10.95 -12.60 -4.22
N GLY A 193 10.85 -13.74 -4.90
CA GLY A 193 10.58 -15.02 -4.27
C GLY A 193 9.11 -15.25 -3.90
N PRO A 194 8.82 -16.44 -3.35
CA PRO A 194 7.45 -16.89 -3.15
C PRO A 194 6.82 -16.28 -1.89
N LEU A 195 5.51 -16.03 -1.95
CA LEU A 195 4.72 -15.59 -0.81
C LEU A 195 4.40 -16.79 0.10
N ILE A 196 5.26 -17.07 1.08
CA ILE A 196 5.20 -18.29 1.91
C ILE A 196 4.91 -18.05 3.39
N GLY A 197 4.40 -16.86 3.75
CA GLY A 197 4.07 -16.50 5.12
C GLY A 197 3.24 -17.56 5.84
N LYS A 198 3.60 -17.84 7.10
CA LYS A 198 3.07 -19.01 7.86
C LYS A 198 2.05 -18.67 8.94
N ALA A 199 1.94 -17.39 9.29
CA ALA A 199 0.92 -16.86 10.18
C ALA A 199 0.69 -15.36 9.93
N VAL A 200 -0.40 -14.83 10.47
CA VAL A 200 -0.66 -13.39 10.55
C VAL A 200 -0.36 -12.92 11.97
N ALA A 201 0.45 -11.88 12.12
CA ALA A 201 0.75 -11.24 13.38
C ALA A 201 0.14 -9.83 13.42
N ILE A 202 -0.74 -9.59 14.40
CA ILE A 202 -1.28 -8.26 14.70
C ILE A 202 -0.42 -7.65 15.79
N VAL A 203 0.44 -6.72 15.41
CA VAL A 203 1.37 -6.04 16.30
C VAL A 203 0.68 -4.86 16.96
N GLY A 204 0.53 -4.95 18.28
CA GLY A 204 0.15 -3.85 19.15
C GLY A 204 1.38 -3.21 19.79
N ASN A 205 1.27 -1.91 20.08
CA ASN A 205 2.28 -1.19 20.84
C ASN A 205 1.84 -1.11 22.31
N GLN A 206 2.59 -1.76 23.21
CA GLN A 206 2.40 -1.60 24.65
C GLN A 206 3.58 -0.77 25.21
N GLY A 207 3.33 0.12 26.17
CA GLY A 207 4.40 0.88 26.82
C GLY A 207 4.18 2.40 26.83
N ALA A 208 5.18 3.12 27.35
CA ALA A 208 5.05 4.53 27.75
C ALA A 208 5.02 5.54 26.58
N CYS A 209 5.38 5.13 25.36
CA CYS A 209 5.47 6.02 24.20
C CYS A 209 4.40 5.72 23.14
N PRO A 210 3.18 6.30 23.25
CA PRO A 210 2.10 6.04 22.29
C PRO A 210 2.36 6.63 20.89
N THR A 211 3.35 7.51 20.75
CA THR A 211 3.69 8.18 19.48
C THR A 211 4.72 7.43 18.65
N ARG A 212 5.25 6.32 19.16
CA ARG A 212 6.21 5.46 18.46
C ARG A 212 5.66 4.05 18.36
N VAL A 213 5.95 3.39 17.26
CA VAL A 213 5.48 2.03 16.98
C VAL A 213 6.66 1.16 16.58
N PRO A 214 6.69 -0.12 16.97
CA PRO A 214 7.76 -1.03 16.58
C PRO A 214 7.65 -1.25 15.06
N ALA A 215 8.70 -0.90 14.32
CA ALA A 215 8.86 -1.36 12.94
C ALA A 215 9.46 -2.77 12.98
N ILE A 216 8.82 -3.70 12.25
CA ILE A 216 9.14 -5.13 12.29
C ILE A 216 9.30 -5.64 10.87
N SER A 217 10.28 -6.52 10.67
CA SER A 217 10.49 -7.16 9.38
C SER A 217 9.49 -8.29 9.20
N SER A 218 8.90 -8.44 8.00
CA SER A 218 7.98 -9.56 7.75
C SER A 218 8.72 -10.88 7.45
N SER A 219 10.01 -10.78 7.12
CA SER A 219 10.95 -11.88 6.90
C SER A 219 12.14 -11.72 7.84
N ALA A 220 12.42 -12.74 8.65
CA ALA A 220 13.53 -12.80 9.58
C ALA A 220 14.18 -14.19 9.55
N GLY A 221 15.39 -14.28 8.97
CA GLY A 221 16.06 -15.56 8.72
C GLY A 221 15.23 -16.45 7.79
N ALA A 222 14.86 -17.65 8.23
CA ALA A 222 13.99 -18.56 7.48
C ALA A 222 12.49 -18.38 7.78
N SER A 223 12.11 -17.40 8.62
CA SER A 223 10.74 -17.18 9.07
C SER A 223 10.07 -16.04 8.31
N GLN A 224 8.87 -16.28 7.76
CA GLN A 224 8.04 -15.27 7.10
C GLN A 224 6.65 -15.20 7.72
N LEU A 225 6.22 -13.99 8.08
CA LEU A 225 4.91 -13.68 8.67
C LEU A 225 4.23 -12.55 7.89
N PHE A 226 2.90 -12.48 7.95
CA PHE A 226 2.17 -11.27 7.55
C PHE A 226 2.02 -10.37 8.77
N VAL A 227 2.68 -9.20 8.79
CA VAL A 227 2.76 -8.35 9.98
C VAL A 227 1.88 -7.10 9.82
N TYR A 228 0.82 -6.99 10.62
CA TYR A 228 -0.16 -5.90 10.58
C TYR A 228 -0.10 -5.03 11.85
N HIS A 229 -0.08 -3.70 11.70
CA HIS A 229 0.05 -2.75 12.82
C HIS A 229 -1.25 -1.97 13.05
N ALA A 230 -2.27 -2.61 13.59
CA ALA A 230 -3.63 -2.06 13.68
C ALA A 230 -3.69 -0.64 14.30
N ASP A 231 -3.10 -0.45 15.48
CA ASP A 231 -3.16 0.82 16.21
C ASP A 231 -2.37 1.95 15.53
N ALA A 232 -1.21 1.60 14.96
CA ALA A 232 -0.37 2.53 14.22
C ALA A 232 -1.12 3.08 13.00
N ILE A 233 -1.78 2.18 12.28
CA ILE A 233 -2.50 2.50 11.06
C ILE A 233 -3.79 3.29 11.36
N ASP A 234 -4.54 2.94 12.42
CA ASP A 234 -5.69 3.75 12.89
C ASP A 234 -5.25 5.19 13.23
N THR A 235 -4.09 5.34 13.89
CA THR A 235 -3.49 6.65 14.20
C THR A 235 -3.10 7.43 12.95
N ILE A 236 -2.50 6.78 11.95
CA ILE A 236 -2.11 7.40 10.67
C ILE A 236 -3.37 7.84 9.90
N ARG A 237 -4.39 6.99 9.84
CA ARG A 237 -5.68 7.33 9.21
C ARG A 237 -6.29 8.57 9.88
N LYS A 238 -6.41 8.55 11.20
CA LYS A 238 -7.03 9.63 11.99
C LYS A 238 -6.30 10.97 11.87
N ASN A 239 -4.96 10.96 11.96
CA ASN A 239 -4.20 12.21 12.15
C ASN A 239 -3.48 12.70 10.89
N THR A 240 -3.10 11.80 10.00
CA THR A 240 -2.31 12.14 8.81
C THR A 240 -3.21 12.18 7.58
N MET A 241 -3.91 11.08 7.30
CA MET A 241 -4.78 10.98 6.12
C MET A 241 -5.98 11.93 6.22
N THR A 242 -6.75 11.88 7.32
CA THR A 242 -7.92 12.75 7.51
C THR A 242 -7.55 14.22 7.42
N THR A 243 -6.48 14.64 8.11
CA THR A 243 -6.04 16.05 8.08
C THR A 243 -5.67 16.48 6.66
N TRP A 244 -4.97 15.63 5.90
CA TRP A 244 -4.62 15.97 4.52
C TRP A 244 -5.86 16.08 3.62
N PHE A 245 -6.75 15.08 3.61
CA PHE A 245 -7.92 15.08 2.74
C PHE A 245 -8.91 16.20 3.09
N VAL A 246 -9.12 16.50 4.37
CA VAL A 246 -9.96 17.64 4.80
C VAL A 246 -9.37 18.96 4.30
N ASN A 247 -8.06 19.16 4.44
CA ASN A 247 -7.40 20.39 3.97
C ASN A 247 -7.38 20.48 2.43
N TYR A 248 -7.23 19.36 1.73
CA TYR A 248 -7.32 19.28 0.29
C TYR A 248 -8.74 19.63 -0.19
N ALA A 249 -9.77 19.06 0.43
CA ALA A 249 -11.17 19.29 0.09
C ALA A 249 -11.58 20.76 0.26
N ARG A 250 -11.13 21.44 1.33
CA ARG A 250 -11.41 22.88 1.55
C ARG A 250 -11.02 23.77 0.37
N LYS A 251 -10.04 23.36 -0.43
CA LYS A 251 -9.52 24.13 -1.57
C LYS A 251 -10.01 23.63 -2.91
N ASN A 252 -10.29 22.33 -3.03
CA ASN A 252 -10.45 21.66 -4.33
C ASN A 252 -11.78 20.91 -4.49
N ALA A 253 -12.61 20.80 -3.45
CA ALA A 253 -13.89 20.10 -3.53
C ALA A 253 -15.07 21.08 -3.46
N PRO A 254 -16.21 20.75 -4.10
CA PRO A 254 -17.42 21.58 -4.04
C PRO A 254 -18.05 21.59 -2.63
N THR A 255 -17.81 20.54 -1.84
CA THR A 255 -18.33 20.40 -0.48
C THR A 255 -17.18 20.16 0.49
N PRO A 256 -17.08 20.92 1.60
CA PRO A 256 -16.11 20.66 2.65
C PRO A 256 -16.30 19.28 3.27
N LEU A 257 -15.20 18.61 3.60
CA LEU A 257 -15.26 17.34 4.35
C LEU A 257 -15.40 17.59 5.85
N ASP A 258 -16.39 16.93 6.47
CA ASP A 258 -16.39 16.74 7.91
C ASP A 258 -15.28 15.75 8.31
N PRO A 259 -14.34 16.14 9.20
CA PRO A 259 -13.22 15.27 9.58
C PRO A 259 -13.65 13.95 10.22
N THR A 260 -14.74 13.97 11.00
CA THR A 260 -15.23 12.80 11.72
C THR A 260 -15.88 11.81 10.76
N ALA A 261 -16.73 12.30 9.86
CA ALA A 261 -17.37 11.52 8.82
C ALA A 261 -16.34 10.89 7.87
N PHE A 262 -15.34 11.66 7.43
CA PHE A 262 -14.27 11.15 6.59
C PHE A 262 -13.49 10.03 7.30
N TYR A 263 -13.03 10.28 8.53
CA TYR A 263 -12.28 9.29 9.30
C TYR A 263 -13.08 8.01 9.52
N ASN A 264 -14.35 8.12 9.92
CA ASN A 264 -15.22 6.96 10.14
C ASN A 264 -15.48 6.18 8.84
N GLY A 265 -15.66 6.88 7.72
CA GLY A 265 -15.80 6.27 6.39
C GLY A 265 -14.55 5.48 6.00
N VAL A 266 -13.35 6.06 6.18
CA VAL A 266 -12.08 5.37 5.91
C VAL A 266 -11.91 4.15 6.81
N LYS A 267 -12.22 4.29 8.10
CA LYS A 267 -12.13 3.18 9.06
C LYS A 267 -13.04 2.02 8.68
N ALA A 268 -14.29 2.30 8.31
CA ALA A 268 -15.25 1.29 7.90
C ALA A 268 -14.81 0.58 6.60
N LEU A 269 -14.42 1.35 5.57
CA LEU A 269 -13.99 0.80 4.29
C LEU A 269 -12.71 -0.05 4.44
N GLN A 270 -11.73 0.42 5.21
CA GLN A 270 -10.51 -0.34 5.43
C GLN A 270 -10.72 -1.60 6.29
N ALA A 271 -11.71 -1.61 7.20
CA ALA A 271 -12.11 -2.82 7.91
C ALA A 271 -12.70 -3.85 6.92
N GLN A 272 -13.50 -3.40 5.95
CA GLN A 272 -14.00 -4.25 4.87
C GLN A 272 -12.85 -4.79 4.00
N HIS A 273 -11.89 -3.94 3.60
CA HIS A 273 -10.70 -4.36 2.85
C HIS A 273 -9.89 -5.43 3.59
N LEU A 274 -9.69 -5.27 4.90
CA LEU A 274 -8.99 -6.24 5.73
C LEU A 274 -9.76 -7.56 5.77
N GLY A 275 -11.07 -7.53 5.98
CA GLY A 275 -11.93 -8.72 5.98
C GLY A 275 -11.90 -9.47 4.63
N ALA A 276 -11.99 -8.73 3.52
CA ALA A 276 -11.86 -9.31 2.18
C ALA A 276 -10.49 -9.94 1.96
N THR A 277 -9.41 -9.26 2.38
CA THR A 277 -8.04 -9.79 2.27
C THR A 277 -7.86 -11.08 3.06
N LEU A 278 -8.32 -11.10 4.32
CA LEU A 278 -8.26 -12.28 5.17
C LEU A 278 -9.10 -13.44 4.63
N ARG A 279 -10.17 -13.19 3.87
CA ARG A 279 -11.01 -14.24 3.30
C ARG A 279 -10.51 -14.76 1.95
N LEU A 280 -9.98 -13.88 1.11
CA LEU A 280 -9.72 -14.15 -0.31
C LEU A 280 -8.25 -14.37 -0.65
N LEU A 281 -7.32 -13.82 0.13
CA LEU A 281 -5.89 -13.90 -0.20
C LEU A 281 -5.30 -15.23 0.26
N SER A 282 -4.88 -16.07 -0.68
CA SER A 282 -4.02 -17.23 -0.36
C SER A 282 -2.56 -16.79 -0.18
N PRO A 283 -1.81 -17.34 0.81
CA PRO A 283 -2.25 -18.35 1.78
C PRO A 283 -2.98 -17.79 3.01
N VAL A 284 -3.05 -16.46 3.17
CA VAL A 284 -3.57 -15.74 4.36
C VAL A 284 -4.90 -16.28 4.87
N ASN A 285 -5.82 -16.63 3.96
CA ASN A 285 -7.15 -17.14 4.26
C ASN A 285 -7.22 -18.50 4.96
N ASN A 286 -6.08 -19.17 5.12
CA ASN A 286 -5.96 -20.43 5.83
C ASN A 286 -4.94 -20.36 6.98
N LEU A 287 -4.54 -19.15 7.38
CA LEU A 287 -3.53 -18.94 8.42
C LEU A 287 -4.16 -18.59 9.77
N ASN A 288 -3.48 -19.01 10.83
CA ASN A 288 -3.78 -18.56 12.18
C ASN A 288 -3.37 -17.08 12.34
N ILE A 289 -4.18 -16.35 13.11
CA ILE A 289 -3.96 -14.94 13.45
C ILE A 289 -3.53 -14.87 14.92
N TYR A 290 -2.44 -14.17 15.20
CA TYR A 290 -1.88 -14.00 16.53
C TYR A 290 -1.78 -12.53 16.90
N GLY A 291 -2.23 -12.17 18.10
CA GLY A 291 -1.91 -10.89 18.71
C GLY A 291 -0.50 -10.92 19.28
N VAL A 292 0.29 -9.88 18.98
CA VAL A 292 1.66 -9.72 19.46
C VAL A 292 1.79 -8.34 20.08
N SER A 293 2.21 -8.29 21.34
CA SER A 293 2.44 -7.05 22.05
C SER A 293 3.92 -6.87 22.28
N LEU A 294 4.47 -5.77 21.77
CA LEU A 294 5.86 -5.39 21.98
C LEU A 294 5.91 -4.17 22.89
N THR A 295 6.78 -4.22 23.89
CA THR A 295 6.90 -3.17 24.90
C THR A 295 7.97 -2.16 24.52
N THR A 296 7.62 -0.87 24.36
CA THR A 296 8.63 0.21 24.26
C THR A 296 9.40 0.29 25.58
N ALA A 297 10.71 0.08 25.58
CA ALA A 297 11.55 0.46 26.71
C ALA A 297 11.60 1.99 26.81
N ASN A 298 11.61 2.51 28.05
CA ASN A 298 11.77 3.94 28.34
C ASN A 298 13.11 4.48 27.87
#